data_AF-Q8W5M6-F1
#
_entry.id   AF-Q8W5M6-F1
#
_cell.length_a   1.000
_cell.length_b   1.000
_cell.length_c   1.000
_cell.angle_alpha   90.00
_cell.angle_beta   90.00
_cell.angle_gamma   90.00
#
_symmetry.space_group_name_H-M   'P 1'
#
loop_
_entity.id
_entity.type
_entity.pdbx_description
1 polymer ?
#
loop_
_entity_poly.entity_id
_entity_poly.type
_entity_poly.pdbx_seq_one_letter_code
_entity_poly.pdbx_strand_id
1 'polypeptide(L)'
;MRVLLHAFRGFYLRSLARLPAGELRNRYHQVIVKAGHCYGPMDPVSNIILNTVWYDAAFPAAAPPPVLDMIGPHILTRIESRSMYGLISFLQSRYHHLSEHEIVQCLVACRGDLPLAADEAMVIKAGQQSPCAGLQEAYEAAATAAWHPNPTAQAAFLTSCKAKLQESPAAMLLLQQGGDRVLSPEDVRYLAGVLLAEQKPSPQEIHMAEYYCSKQEDYLSFAPCEYKYTHVNFLATEKTDCSPSSPVLFFAEFDNKKAEGEPAIMCCKVDMPLPFAEHVRCLYCEVEGAKIVHPALEKFHGGDKEFEEVIRGKHSLTNSRIICLNEYAVQRLYAHDEDFMYVDVA
;
A
#
# COMPACT_ATOMS: atom_id res chain seq x y z
N MET A 1 -5.48 -13.91 3.77
CA MET A 1 -5.31 -12.74 2.88
C MET A 1 -5.80 -11.42 3.50
N ARG A 2 -7.05 -11.29 3.96
CA ARG A 2 -7.56 -10.03 4.56
C ARG A 2 -6.85 -9.55 5.81
N VAL A 3 -6.61 -10.44 6.78
CA VAL A 3 -5.86 -10.12 8.01
C VAL A 3 -4.47 -9.58 7.68
N LEU A 4 -3.85 -10.11 6.61
CA LEU A 4 -2.54 -9.67 6.12
C LEU A 4 -2.61 -8.27 5.48
N LEU A 5 -3.61 -8.00 4.64
CA LEU A 5 -3.85 -6.66 4.06
C LEU A 5 -4.11 -5.58 5.12
N HIS A 6 -4.86 -5.91 6.18
CA HIS A 6 -5.02 -5.00 7.32
C HIS A 6 -3.70 -4.73 8.05
N ALA A 7 -2.84 -5.75 8.19
CA ALA A 7 -1.49 -5.57 8.75
C ALA A 7 -0.63 -4.64 7.88
N PHE A 8 -0.61 -4.86 6.55
CA PHE A 8 0.12 -4.01 5.60
C PHE A 8 -0.31 -2.55 5.68
N ARG A 9 -1.62 -2.27 5.66
CA ARG A 9 -2.12 -0.91 5.85
C ARG A 9 -1.56 -0.28 7.11
N GLY A 10 -1.62 -1.03 8.22
CA GLY A 10 -1.10 -0.57 9.50
C GLY A 10 0.40 -0.26 9.47
N PHE A 11 1.19 -1.01 8.69
CA PHE A 11 2.61 -0.72 8.50
C PHE A 11 2.83 0.59 7.74
N TYR A 12 2.11 0.78 6.63
CA TYR A 12 2.21 2.00 5.83
C TYR A 12 1.74 3.25 6.57
N LEU A 13 0.64 3.17 7.31
CA LEU A 13 0.18 4.31 8.12
C LEU A 13 1.19 4.66 9.22
N ARG A 14 1.77 3.66 9.89
CA ARG A 14 2.81 3.89 10.91
C ARG A 14 4.11 4.42 10.32
N SER A 15 4.53 3.95 9.16
CA SER A 15 5.73 4.49 8.50
C SER A 15 5.50 5.94 8.04
N LEU A 16 4.32 6.25 7.49
CA LEU A 16 3.95 7.61 7.11
C LEU A 16 3.92 8.55 8.32
N ALA A 17 3.35 8.10 9.44
CA ALA A 17 3.34 8.88 10.69
C ALA A 17 4.73 9.14 11.27
N ARG A 18 5.72 8.29 10.96
CA ARG A 18 7.10 8.43 11.44
C ARG A 18 7.99 9.28 10.52
N LEU A 19 7.65 9.43 9.24
CA LEU A 19 8.45 10.26 8.32
C LEU A 19 8.23 11.76 8.59
N PRO A 20 9.24 12.63 8.36
CA PRO A 20 9.08 14.07 8.53
C PRO A 20 8.01 14.59 7.56
N ALA A 21 6.95 15.22 8.09
CA ALA A 21 5.79 15.64 7.29
C ALA A 21 6.17 16.54 6.10
N GLY A 22 7.15 17.46 6.28
CA GLY A 22 7.63 18.32 5.20
C GLY A 22 8.32 17.55 4.07
N GLU A 23 9.22 16.62 4.40
CA GLU A 23 9.90 15.78 3.40
C GLU A 23 8.95 14.76 2.76
N LEU A 24 7.96 14.29 3.53
CA LEU A 24 6.91 13.41 3.01
C LEU A 24 6.09 14.11 1.91
N ARG A 25 5.59 15.32 2.19
CA ARG A 25 4.83 16.13 1.23
C ARG A 25 5.65 16.51 0.01
N ASN A 26 6.94 16.81 0.19
CA ASN A 26 7.77 17.37 -0.89
C ASN A 26 8.60 16.35 -1.66
N ARG A 27 8.78 15.13 -1.15
CA ARG A 27 9.76 14.18 -1.70
C ARG A 27 9.36 12.72 -1.54
N TYR A 28 9.07 12.27 -0.32
CA TYR A 28 8.91 10.83 -0.08
C TYR A 28 7.59 10.25 -0.55
N HIS A 29 6.55 11.06 -0.80
CA HIS A 29 5.28 10.55 -1.29
C HIS A 29 5.42 9.79 -2.63
N GLN A 30 6.29 10.23 -3.56
CA GLN A 30 6.56 9.47 -4.77
C GLN A 30 7.47 8.26 -4.49
N VAL A 31 8.46 8.44 -3.62
CA VAL A 31 9.46 7.41 -3.33
C VAL A 31 8.82 6.22 -2.62
N ILE A 32 7.94 6.44 -1.64
CA ILE A 32 7.27 5.38 -0.90
C ILE A 32 6.39 4.52 -1.82
N VAL A 33 5.82 5.11 -2.86
CA VAL A 33 4.98 4.43 -3.85
C VAL A 33 5.80 3.59 -4.82
N LYS A 34 6.98 4.09 -5.21
CA LYS A 34 7.88 3.43 -6.15
C LYS A 34 8.71 2.33 -5.49
N ALA A 35 9.18 2.58 -4.27
CA ALA A 35 10.25 1.80 -3.66
C ALA A 35 10.05 1.48 -2.17
N GLY A 36 9.11 2.12 -1.48
CA GLY A 36 8.85 1.95 -0.04
C GLY A 36 8.17 0.63 0.34
N HIS A 37 8.74 -0.50 -0.07
CA HIS A 37 8.17 -1.82 0.22
C HIS A 37 8.50 -2.29 1.64
N CYS A 38 7.68 -3.18 2.20
CA CYS A 38 7.83 -3.64 3.57
C CYS A 38 8.67 -4.92 3.73
N TYR A 39 9.10 -5.56 2.64
CA TYR A 39 10.05 -6.67 2.70
C TYR A 39 11.47 -6.15 2.95
N GLY A 40 12.27 -6.94 3.65
CA GLY A 40 13.62 -6.59 4.05
C GLY A 40 14.05 -7.29 5.35
N PRO A 41 15.26 -6.97 5.85
CA PRO A 41 15.85 -7.66 7.00
C PRO A 41 15.35 -7.17 8.37
N MET A 42 14.56 -6.09 8.42
CA MET A 42 14.01 -5.51 9.65
C MET A 42 12.50 -5.77 9.76
N ASP A 43 11.85 -5.21 10.78
CA ASP A 43 10.39 -5.23 10.87
C ASP A 43 9.74 -4.46 9.71
N PRO A 44 8.47 -4.74 9.36
CA PRO A 44 7.82 -4.14 8.19
C PRO A 44 7.79 -2.60 8.18
N VAL A 45 7.65 -1.94 9.33
CA VAL A 45 7.61 -0.46 9.39
C VAL A 45 9.00 0.10 9.13
N SER A 46 10.02 -0.48 9.78
CA SER A 46 11.41 -0.08 9.57
C SER A 46 11.86 -0.33 8.12
N ASN A 47 11.46 -1.44 7.51
CA ASN A 47 11.76 -1.71 6.09
C ASN A 47 11.14 -0.66 5.16
N ILE A 48 9.89 -0.23 5.38
CA ILE A 48 9.27 0.82 4.55
C ILE A 48 10.08 2.12 4.64
N ILE A 49 10.46 2.54 5.86
CA ILE A 49 11.28 3.74 6.07
C ILE A 49 12.64 3.58 5.39
N LEU A 50 13.34 2.48 5.64
CA LEU A 50 14.67 2.21 5.11
C LEU A 50 14.69 2.17 3.58
N ASN A 51 13.76 1.44 2.96
CA ASN A 51 13.64 1.35 1.52
C ASN A 51 13.33 2.73 0.90
N THR A 52 12.46 3.51 1.54
CA THR A 52 12.12 4.87 1.09
C THR A 52 13.33 5.80 1.15
N VAL A 53 14.02 5.83 2.29
CA VAL A 53 15.17 6.71 2.54
C VAL A 53 16.37 6.32 1.67
N TRP A 54 16.66 5.03 1.55
CA TRP A 54 17.74 4.55 0.69
C TRP A 54 17.47 4.87 -0.78
N TYR A 55 16.27 4.56 -1.29
CA TYR A 55 15.97 4.78 -2.70
C TYR A 55 16.05 6.25 -3.08
N ASP A 56 15.49 7.13 -2.25
CA ASP A 56 15.59 8.57 -2.45
C ASP A 56 17.04 9.07 -2.52
N ALA A 57 17.89 8.55 -1.62
CA ALA A 57 19.28 8.99 -1.53
C ALA A 57 20.17 8.38 -2.63
N ALA A 58 19.93 7.12 -3.00
CA ALA A 58 20.67 6.41 -4.05
C ALA A 58 20.28 6.87 -5.46
N PHE A 59 19.00 7.21 -5.64
CA PHE A 59 18.41 7.62 -6.90
C PHE A 59 17.69 8.97 -6.74
N PRO A 60 18.43 10.07 -6.56
CA PRO A 60 17.83 11.39 -6.41
C PRO A 60 17.03 11.75 -7.66
N ALA A 61 15.86 12.37 -7.45
CA ALA A 61 15.01 12.84 -8.53
C ALA A 61 15.70 13.97 -9.32
N ALA A 62 15.58 13.95 -10.65
CA ALA A 62 16.16 14.97 -11.52
C ALA A 62 15.47 16.35 -11.37
N ALA A 63 14.22 16.36 -10.93
CA ALA A 63 13.44 17.55 -10.61
C ALA A 63 12.65 17.34 -9.31
N PRO A 64 12.35 18.42 -8.54
CA PRO A 64 11.49 18.32 -7.38
C PRO A 64 10.10 17.81 -7.78
N PRO A 65 9.55 16.77 -7.11
CA PRO A 65 8.19 16.35 -7.38
C PRO A 65 7.19 17.42 -6.87
N PRO A 66 5.96 17.43 -7.40
CA PRO A 66 4.91 18.31 -6.89
C PRO A 66 4.66 18.03 -5.41
N VAL A 67 4.28 19.06 -4.66
CA VAL A 67 3.91 18.92 -3.25
C VAL A 67 2.59 18.14 -3.17
N LEU A 68 2.58 17.05 -2.41
CA LEU A 68 1.39 16.23 -2.22
C LEU A 68 0.91 16.27 -0.76
N ASP A 69 -0.36 16.61 -0.57
CA ASP A 69 -0.96 16.77 0.77
C ASP A 69 -1.61 15.50 1.29
N MET A 70 -2.02 14.58 0.41
CA MET A 70 -2.69 13.34 0.78
C MET A 70 -2.26 12.17 -0.10
N ILE A 71 -2.02 11.02 0.52
CA ILE A 71 -1.87 9.74 -0.20
C ILE A 71 -3.24 9.05 -0.20
N GLY A 72 -3.83 8.92 -1.38
CA GLY A 72 -5.15 8.30 -1.55
C GLY A 72 -5.18 6.81 -1.15
N PRO A 73 -6.36 6.28 -0.77
CA PRO A 73 -6.50 4.90 -0.33
C PRO A 73 -6.12 3.88 -1.41
N HIS A 74 -6.35 4.19 -2.69
CA HIS A 74 -5.98 3.36 -3.85
C HIS A 74 -4.47 3.16 -3.96
N ILE A 75 -3.69 4.23 -3.76
CA ILE A 75 -2.23 4.20 -3.78
C ILE A 75 -1.71 3.29 -2.67
N LEU A 76 -2.30 3.41 -1.47
CA LEU A 76 -1.96 2.55 -0.33
C LEU A 76 -2.30 1.08 -0.62
N THR A 77 -3.48 0.76 -1.15
CA THR A 77 -3.87 -0.61 -1.52
C THR A 77 -2.90 -1.22 -2.55
N ARG A 78 -2.43 -0.41 -3.50
CA ARG A 78 -1.43 -0.83 -4.49
C ARG A 78 -0.10 -1.20 -3.86
N ILE A 79 0.46 -0.32 -3.02
CA ILE A 79 1.78 -0.57 -2.42
C ILE A 79 1.73 -1.71 -1.41
N GLU A 80 0.60 -1.87 -0.71
CA GLU A 80 0.29 -3.04 0.13
C GLU A 80 0.34 -4.32 -0.70
N SER A 81 -0.32 -4.35 -1.86
CA SER A 81 -0.33 -5.52 -2.75
C SER A 81 1.06 -5.83 -3.32
N ARG A 82 1.80 -4.82 -3.77
CA ARG A 82 3.18 -4.98 -4.26
C ARG A 82 4.11 -5.55 -3.19
N SER A 83 4.00 -5.04 -1.96
CA SER A 83 4.76 -5.57 -0.83
C SER A 83 4.39 -7.02 -0.50
N MET A 84 3.11 -7.38 -0.59
CA MET A 84 2.66 -8.77 -0.43
C MET A 84 3.28 -9.69 -1.50
N TYR A 85 3.24 -9.29 -2.78
CA TYR A 85 3.87 -10.06 -3.86
C TYR A 85 5.38 -10.20 -3.64
N GLY A 86 6.06 -9.15 -3.20
CA GLY A 86 7.48 -9.20 -2.87
C GLY A 86 7.80 -10.20 -1.76
N LEU A 87 7.02 -10.21 -0.68
CA LEU A 87 7.18 -11.16 0.44
C LEU A 87 6.95 -12.61 0.02
N ILE A 88 5.87 -12.87 -0.74
CA ILE A 88 5.55 -14.21 -1.24
C ILE A 88 6.66 -14.69 -2.17
N SER A 89 7.07 -13.86 -3.14
CA SER A 89 8.14 -14.15 -4.09
C SER A 89 9.46 -14.44 -3.39
N PHE A 90 9.83 -13.65 -2.37
CA PHE A 90 11.01 -13.92 -1.55
C PHE A 90 10.96 -15.34 -0.95
N LEU A 91 9.87 -15.67 -0.24
CA LEU A 91 9.75 -16.96 0.44
C LEU A 91 9.70 -18.12 -0.57
N GLN A 92 9.02 -17.94 -1.71
CA GLN A 92 8.99 -18.92 -2.79
C GLN A 92 10.40 -19.19 -3.33
N SER A 93 11.18 -18.15 -3.64
CA SER A 93 12.57 -18.31 -4.12
C SER A 93 13.50 -18.90 -3.06
N ARG A 94 13.33 -18.54 -1.78
CA ARG A 94 14.16 -19.10 -0.69
C ARG A 94 13.84 -20.57 -0.44
N TYR A 95 12.57 -20.96 -0.57
CA TYR A 95 12.02 -22.24 -0.14
C TYR A 95 11.07 -22.84 -1.21
N HIS A 96 11.64 -23.33 -2.32
CA HIS A 96 10.88 -23.87 -3.47
C HIS A 96 9.90 -25.01 -3.13
N HIS A 97 10.08 -25.66 -1.98
CA HIS A 97 9.29 -26.79 -1.51
C HIS A 97 8.07 -26.38 -0.67
N LEU A 98 7.91 -25.10 -0.35
CA LEU A 98 6.71 -24.59 0.30
C LEU A 98 5.64 -24.29 -0.76
N SER A 99 4.43 -24.77 -0.51
CA SER A 99 3.26 -24.36 -1.25
C SER A 99 2.94 -22.89 -0.95
N GLU A 100 2.26 -22.24 -1.89
CA GLU A 100 1.77 -20.86 -1.70
C GLU A 100 0.91 -20.72 -0.43
N HIS A 101 0.12 -21.75 -0.10
CA HIS A 101 -0.68 -21.77 1.12
C HIS A 101 0.17 -21.75 2.39
N GLU A 102 1.22 -22.57 2.47
CA GLU A 102 2.16 -22.58 3.61
C GLU A 102 2.88 -21.24 3.77
N ILE A 103 3.27 -20.62 2.66
CA ILE A 103 3.92 -19.30 2.64
C ILE A 103 2.97 -18.22 3.19
N VAL A 104 1.73 -18.21 2.70
CA VAL A 104 0.71 -17.26 3.19
C VAL A 104 0.40 -17.50 4.67
N GLN A 105 0.42 -18.75 5.15
CA GLN A 105 0.24 -19.05 6.57
C GLN A 105 1.39 -18.50 7.42
N CYS A 106 2.65 -18.67 7.01
CA CYS A 106 3.81 -18.08 7.68
C CYS A 106 3.68 -16.56 7.78
N LEU A 107 3.34 -15.91 6.65
CA LEU A 107 3.16 -14.46 6.61
C LEU A 107 2.03 -14.00 7.53
N VAL A 108 0.91 -14.74 7.61
CA VAL A 108 -0.18 -14.39 8.53
C VAL A 108 0.24 -14.55 9.99
N ALA A 109 0.90 -15.66 10.34
CA ALA A 109 1.38 -15.94 11.70
C ALA A 109 2.37 -14.86 12.16
N CYS A 110 3.28 -14.46 11.28
CA CYS A 110 4.32 -13.47 11.55
C CYS A 110 3.90 -12.03 11.21
N ARG A 111 2.62 -11.79 10.88
CA ARG A 111 2.08 -10.48 10.50
C ARG A 111 2.83 -9.81 9.34
N GLY A 112 3.43 -10.57 8.43
CA GLY A 112 4.21 -10.04 7.30
C GLY A 112 5.63 -9.60 7.66
N ASP A 113 6.10 -9.86 8.89
CA ASP A 113 7.51 -9.75 9.25
C ASP A 113 8.31 -10.85 8.55
N LEU A 114 9.13 -10.45 7.58
CA LEU A 114 9.82 -11.38 6.69
C LEU A 114 10.86 -12.24 7.41
N PRO A 115 11.76 -11.69 8.25
CA PRO A 115 12.66 -12.51 9.07
C PRO A 115 11.93 -13.58 9.89
N LEU A 116 10.87 -13.19 10.60
CA LEU A 116 10.09 -14.14 11.41
C LEU A 116 9.38 -15.18 10.55
N ALA A 117 8.81 -14.78 9.40
CA ALA A 117 8.16 -15.70 8.48
C ALA A 117 9.15 -16.68 7.84
N ALA A 118 10.39 -16.23 7.58
CA ALA A 118 11.45 -17.09 7.06
C ALA A 118 11.94 -18.10 8.10
N ASP A 119 11.98 -17.73 9.38
CA ASP A 119 12.29 -18.64 10.49
C ASP A 119 11.16 -19.66 10.70
N GLU A 120 9.90 -19.22 10.68
CA GLU A 120 8.72 -20.09 10.77
C GLU A 120 8.67 -21.10 9.62
N ALA A 121 8.95 -20.64 8.40
CA ALA A 121 9.06 -21.47 7.20
C ALA A 121 10.10 -22.59 7.36
N MET A 122 11.25 -22.33 8.01
CA MET A 122 12.24 -23.35 8.31
C MET A 122 11.73 -24.38 9.33
N VAL A 123 10.93 -23.95 10.30
CA VAL A 123 10.36 -24.83 11.35
C VAL A 123 9.30 -25.78 10.78
N ILE A 124 8.41 -25.30 9.91
CA ILE A 124 7.32 -26.10 9.31
C ILE A 124 7.86 -27.33 8.56
N LYS A 125 9.07 -27.26 8.00
CA LYS A 125 9.72 -28.36 7.27
C LYS A 125 10.79 -29.09 8.08
N ALA A 126 10.77 -28.95 9.42
CA ALA A 126 11.61 -29.61 10.43
C ALA A 126 12.65 -30.61 9.85
N GLY A 127 13.79 -30.08 9.39
CA GLY A 127 14.95 -30.88 9.04
C GLY A 127 15.19 -31.20 7.56
N GLN A 128 14.42 -30.67 6.60
CA GLN A 128 14.75 -30.83 5.19
C GLN A 128 14.97 -29.51 4.45
N GLN A 129 16.26 -29.29 4.21
CA GLN A 129 16.88 -28.50 3.14
C GLN A 129 17.24 -27.06 3.49
N SER A 130 18.51 -26.76 3.26
CA SER A 130 19.01 -25.40 3.22
C SER A 130 18.20 -24.55 2.25
N PRO A 131 18.07 -23.25 2.51
CA PRO A 131 17.96 -22.21 1.48
C PRO A 131 18.26 -22.66 0.04
N CYS A 132 17.26 -22.69 -0.85
CA CYS A 132 17.49 -23.09 -2.24
C CYS A 132 18.24 -22.01 -3.03
N ALA A 133 17.82 -20.75 -2.85
CA ALA A 133 18.43 -19.57 -3.43
C ALA A 133 19.27 -18.77 -2.42
N GLY A 134 20.19 -17.94 -2.93
CA GLY A 134 20.91 -16.96 -2.13
C GLY A 134 19.99 -15.85 -1.60
N LEU A 135 20.42 -15.14 -0.57
CA LEU A 135 19.64 -14.02 0.00
C LEU A 135 19.43 -12.90 -1.03
N GLN A 136 20.46 -12.60 -1.81
CA GLN A 136 20.41 -11.59 -2.86
C GLN A 136 19.43 -11.97 -3.99
N GLU A 137 19.49 -13.22 -4.47
CA GLU A 137 18.58 -13.73 -5.50
C GLU A 137 17.11 -13.63 -5.05
N ALA A 138 16.82 -14.00 -3.80
CA ALA A 138 15.47 -13.90 -3.28
C ALA A 138 14.99 -12.45 -3.11
N TYR A 139 15.86 -11.52 -2.72
CA TYR A 139 15.50 -10.10 -2.69
C TYR A 139 15.30 -9.52 -4.09
N GLU A 140 16.05 -9.98 -5.09
CA GLU A 140 15.85 -9.57 -6.48
C GLU A 140 14.52 -10.09 -7.04
N ALA A 141 14.15 -11.34 -6.72
CA ALA A 141 12.84 -11.89 -7.03
C ALA A 141 11.70 -11.14 -6.31
N ALA A 142 11.91 -10.77 -5.04
CA ALA A 142 10.97 -9.95 -4.28
C ALA A 142 10.75 -8.58 -4.92
N ALA A 143 11.86 -7.91 -5.27
CA ALA A 143 11.84 -6.58 -5.88
C ALA A 143 11.21 -6.59 -7.28
N THR A 144 11.47 -7.64 -8.06
CA THR A 144 10.84 -7.84 -9.37
C THR A 144 9.32 -8.03 -9.21
N ALA A 145 8.90 -8.91 -8.31
CA ALA A 145 7.47 -9.17 -8.04
C ALA A 145 6.74 -7.96 -7.44
N ALA A 146 7.45 -7.10 -6.72
CA ALA A 146 6.93 -5.86 -6.17
C ALA A 146 6.98 -4.67 -7.14
N TRP A 147 7.51 -4.87 -8.36
CA TRP A 147 7.65 -3.85 -9.40
C TRP A 147 8.55 -2.68 -8.99
N HIS A 148 9.64 -3.00 -8.31
CA HIS A 148 10.65 -2.02 -7.94
C HIS A 148 11.38 -1.49 -9.20
N PRO A 149 11.66 -0.17 -9.32
CA PRO A 149 12.31 0.41 -10.49
C PRO A 149 13.70 -0.15 -10.80
N ASN A 150 14.41 -0.62 -9.76
CA ASN A 150 15.74 -1.22 -9.90
C ASN A 150 15.87 -2.45 -8.97
N PRO A 151 15.40 -3.63 -9.39
CA PRO A 151 15.37 -4.82 -8.54
C PRO A 151 16.75 -5.27 -8.05
N THR A 152 17.74 -5.28 -8.95
CA THR A 152 19.11 -5.70 -8.65
C THR A 152 19.78 -4.78 -7.63
N ALA A 153 19.65 -3.46 -7.77
CA ALA A 153 20.21 -2.52 -6.79
C ALA A 153 19.53 -2.66 -5.42
N GLN A 154 18.20 -2.86 -5.39
CA GLN A 154 17.48 -3.08 -4.14
C GLN A 154 17.91 -4.38 -3.46
N ALA A 155 18.16 -5.44 -4.21
CA ALA A 155 18.64 -6.70 -3.67
C ALA A 155 20.03 -6.58 -3.03
N ALA A 156 20.96 -5.86 -3.68
CA ALA A 156 22.28 -5.58 -3.12
C ALA A 156 22.19 -4.73 -1.83
N PHE A 157 21.30 -3.72 -1.83
CA PHE A 157 21.01 -2.92 -0.65
C PHE A 157 20.47 -3.78 0.51
N LEU A 158 19.39 -4.52 0.30
CA LEU A 158 18.75 -5.31 1.35
C LEU A 158 19.65 -6.42 1.91
N THR A 159 20.54 -6.96 1.08
CA THR A 159 21.53 -7.97 1.51
C THR A 159 22.58 -7.39 2.47
N SER A 160 22.99 -6.13 2.28
CA SER A 160 23.99 -5.45 3.12
C SER A 160 23.40 -4.57 4.24
N CYS A 161 22.12 -4.21 4.14
CA CYS A 161 21.44 -3.23 5.00
C CYS A 161 21.53 -3.58 6.49
N LYS A 162 21.30 -4.84 6.85
CA LYS A 162 21.33 -5.29 8.25
C LYS A 162 22.72 -5.09 8.89
N ALA A 163 23.78 -5.42 8.16
CA ALA A 163 25.15 -5.26 8.65
C ALA A 163 25.50 -3.78 8.84
N LYS A 164 25.17 -2.93 7.85
CA LYS A 164 25.38 -1.47 7.95
C LYS A 164 24.67 -0.84 9.16
N LEU A 165 23.45 -1.28 9.44
CA LEU A 165 22.72 -0.82 10.62
C LEU A 165 23.32 -1.33 11.93
N GLN A 166 23.84 -2.55 11.96
CA GLN A 166 24.52 -3.10 13.15
C GLN A 166 25.80 -2.35 13.51
N GLU A 167 26.49 -1.77 12.52
CA GLU A 167 27.66 -0.91 12.74
C GLU A 167 27.31 0.47 13.32
N SER A 168 26.04 0.88 13.25
CA SER A 168 25.54 2.14 13.82
C SER A 168 24.42 1.90 14.84
N PRO A 169 24.75 1.79 16.14
CA PRO A 169 23.75 1.71 17.20
C PRO A 169 22.78 2.90 17.22
N ALA A 170 23.23 4.09 16.80
CA ALA A 170 22.40 5.27 16.67
C ALA A 170 21.32 5.11 15.59
N ALA A 171 21.67 4.56 14.42
CA ALA A 171 20.71 4.28 13.35
C ALA A 171 19.68 3.23 13.79
N MET A 172 20.12 2.19 14.50
CA MET A 172 19.22 1.18 15.08
C MET A 172 18.26 1.78 16.10
N LEU A 173 18.71 2.72 16.93
CA LEU A 173 17.86 3.39 17.93
C LEU A 173 16.76 4.24 17.28
N LEU A 174 17.03 4.86 16.13
CA LEU A 174 16.02 5.57 15.35
C LEU A 174 14.90 4.66 14.82
N LEU A 175 15.18 3.35 14.66
CA LEU A 175 14.27 2.36 14.08
C LEU A 175 13.48 1.56 15.13
N GLN A 176 13.98 1.39 16.36
CA GLN A 176 13.40 0.53 17.40
C GLN A 176 11.92 0.83 17.75
N GLN A 177 11.16 -0.25 17.99
CA GLN A 177 9.69 -0.35 18.08
C GLN A 177 8.98 0.37 19.25
N GLY A 178 9.69 1.18 20.04
CA GLY A 178 9.11 1.88 21.20
C GLY A 178 8.50 3.25 20.91
N GLY A 179 8.58 3.74 19.67
CA GLY A 179 8.25 5.13 19.37
C GLY A 179 7.28 5.30 18.21
N ASP A 180 6.11 5.87 18.52
CA ASP A 180 5.39 6.81 17.65
C ASP A 180 6.22 8.12 17.43
N ARG A 181 7.55 8.04 17.59
CA ARG A 181 8.45 9.17 17.42
C ARG A 181 8.58 9.46 15.93
N VAL A 182 8.14 10.65 15.57
CA VAL A 182 8.39 11.26 14.26
C VAL A 182 9.89 11.50 14.12
N LEU A 183 10.48 11.03 13.02
CA LEU A 183 11.87 11.28 12.65
C LEU A 183 12.02 12.74 12.24
N SER A 184 13.12 13.37 12.64
CA SER A 184 13.46 14.71 12.11
C SER A 184 14.13 14.61 10.72
N PRO A 185 14.17 15.71 9.96
CA PRO A 185 14.99 15.81 8.75
C PRO A 185 16.47 15.40 8.95
N GLU A 186 17.04 15.68 10.13
CA GLU A 186 18.39 15.27 10.51
C GLU A 186 18.49 13.76 10.70
N ASP A 187 17.50 13.16 11.40
CA ASP A 187 17.44 11.71 11.62
C ASP A 187 17.42 10.97 10.27
N VAL A 188 16.62 11.45 9.32
CA VAL A 188 16.51 10.81 8.01
C VAL A 188 17.76 11.02 7.14
N ARG A 189 18.37 12.22 7.18
CA ARG A 189 19.68 12.45 6.53
C ARG A 189 20.78 11.56 7.11
N TYR A 190 20.77 11.37 8.43
CA TYR A 190 21.71 10.47 9.09
C TYR A 190 21.51 9.02 8.64
N LEU A 191 20.27 8.54 8.60
CA LEU A 191 19.94 7.22 8.06
C LEU A 191 20.41 7.07 6.61
N ALA A 192 20.11 8.03 5.74
CA ALA A 192 20.57 8.02 4.35
C ALA A 192 22.10 7.88 4.24
N GLY A 193 22.86 8.62 5.06
CA GLY A 193 24.32 8.54 5.10
C GLY A 193 24.84 7.16 5.50
N VAL A 194 24.23 6.53 6.51
CA VAL A 194 24.59 5.16 6.94
C VAL A 194 24.28 4.14 5.85
N LEU A 195 23.13 4.27 5.17
CA LEU A 195 22.70 3.32 4.14
C LEU A 195 23.56 3.43 2.86
N LEU A 196 23.98 4.65 2.51
CA LEU A 196 24.74 4.95 1.30
C LEU A 196 26.25 4.73 1.39
N ALA A 197 26.81 4.39 2.56
CA ALA A 197 28.24 4.56 2.90
C ALA A 197 29.32 4.03 1.90
N GLU A 198 28.96 3.39 0.80
CA GLU A 198 29.86 2.86 -0.23
C GLU A 198 29.31 3.00 -1.68
N GLN A 199 28.11 3.56 -1.87
CA GLN A 199 27.46 3.72 -3.18
C GLN A 199 27.52 5.18 -3.65
N LYS A 200 27.92 5.40 -4.91
CA LYS A 200 27.80 6.70 -5.56
C LYS A 200 26.35 6.90 -6.01
N PRO A 201 25.69 8.03 -5.70
CA PRO A 201 24.35 8.29 -6.19
C PRO A 201 24.30 8.24 -7.71
N SER A 202 23.32 7.52 -8.25
CA SER A 202 23.03 7.46 -9.68
C SER A 202 21.66 8.12 -9.88
N PRO A 203 21.60 9.33 -10.46
CA PRO A 203 20.34 10.01 -10.70
C PRO A 203 19.34 9.11 -11.42
N GLN A 204 18.05 9.27 -11.12
CA GLN A 204 17.01 8.53 -11.83
C GLN A 204 17.15 8.80 -13.34
N GLU A 205 17.27 7.73 -14.13
CA GLU A 205 17.05 7.86 -15.57
C GLU A 205 15.60 8.29 -15.77
N ILE A 206 15.41 9.45 -16.40
CA ILE A 206 14.08 9.93 -16.77
C ILE A 206 13.62 9.04 -17.92
N HIS A 207 13.03 7.90 -17.61
CA HIS A 207 12.11 7.26 -18.54
C HIS A 207 10.82 8.09 -18.55
N MET A 208 10.86 9.21 -19.26
CA MET A 208 9.67 9.73 -19.90
C MET A 208 9.25 8.62 -20.87
N ALA A 209 8.31 7.77 -20.47
CA ALA A 209 7.47 7.20 -21.50
C ALA A 209 6.75 8.40 -22.13
N GLU A 210 7.26 8.89 -23.28
CA GLU A 210 6.50 9.79 -24.14
C GLU A 210 5.26 9.02 -24.60
N TYR A 211 4.20 9.08 -23.81
CA TYR A 211 2.90 8.59 -24.20
C TYR A 211 2.00 9.78 -24.46
N TYR A 212 2.09 10.31 -25.68
CA TYR A 212 1.01 11.13 -26.23
C TYR A 212 -0.23 10.24 -26.32
N CYS A 213 -1.17 10.37 -25.39
CA CYS A 213 -2.51 9.86 -25.59
C CYS A 213 -3.16 10.69 -26.70
N SER A 214 -3.17 10.17 -27.92
CA SER A 214 -3.69 10.88 -29.11
C SER A 214 -5.22 10.93 -29.16
N LYS A 215 -5.91 10.68 -28.04
CA LYS A 215 -7.35 10.87 -27.93
C LYS A 215 -7.72 11.41 -26.55
N GLN A 216 -8.41 12.54 -26.57
CA GLN A 216 -9.14 13.10 -25.45
C GLN A 216 -10.37 12.22 -25.20
N GLU A 217 -10.18 11.06 -24.58
CA GLU A 217 -11.26 10.17 -24.12
C GLU A 217 -11.43 10.38 -22.60
N ASP A 218 -12.66 10.62 -22.14
CA ASP A 218 -13.01 10.99 -20.75
C ASP A 218 -12.27 10.14 -19.70
N TYR A 219 -11.30 10.77 -19.03
CA TYR A 219 -10.32 10.16 -18.14
C TYR A 219 -10.93 9.53 -16.86
N LEU A 220 -12.15 9.92 -16.48
CA LEU A 220 -12.85 9.45 -15.29
C LEU A 220 -13.58 8.11 -15.47
N SER A 221 -13.57 7.52 -16.67
CA SER A 221 -14.45 6.38 -17.01
C SER A 221 -13.83 4.99 -16.89
N PHE A 222 -12.56 4.86 -16.50
CA PHE A 222 -11.82 3.58 -16.60
C PHE A 222 -11.81 2.72 -15.34
N ALA A 223 -12.93 2.68 -14.62
CA ALA A 223 -13.29 1.43 -13.97
C ALA A 223 -13.48 0.38 -15.09
N PRO A 224 -12.73 -0.74 -15.11
CA PRO A 224 -12.87 -1.77 -16.16
C PRO A 224 -14.23 -2.47 -16.13
N CYS A 225 -15.11 -2.04 -15.21
CA CYS A 225 -16.53 -2.30 -15.15
C CYS A 225 -17.22 -0.94 -14.91
N GLU A 226 -18.21 -0.55 -15.71
CA GLU A 226 -19.14 0.51 -15.28
C GLU A 226 -19.84 0.02 -14.01
N TYR A 227 -19.44 0.54 -12.85
CA TYR A 227 -20.18 0.25 -11.64
C TYR A 227 -21.49 1.00 -11.71
N LYS A 228 -22.56 0.26 -11.49
CA LYS A 228 -23.88 0.87 -11.39
C LYS A 228 -23.99 1.78 -10.16
N TYR A 229 -23.21 1.52 -9.12
CA TYR A 229 -23.32 2.23 -7.85
C TYR A 229 -21.99 2.77 -7.35
N THR A 230 -22.02 3.95 -6.72
CA THR A 230 -20.90 4.56 -5.99
C THR A 230 -21.26 4.73 -4.54
N HIS A 231 -20.30 4.49 -3.65
CA HIS A 231 -20.46 4.67 -2.21
C HIS A 231 -19.55 5.77 -1.68
N VAL A 232 -20.11 6.63 -0.82
CA VAL A 232 -19.40 7.78 -0.27
C VAL A 232 -19.65 7.89 1.23
N ASN A 233 -18.58 8.19 1.96
CA ASN A 233 -18.65 8.63 3.35
C ASN A 233 -18.49 10.15 3.42
N PHE A 234 -19.36 10.82 4.16
CA PHE A 234 -19.24 12.26 4.41
C PHE A 234 -19.66 12.61 5.83
N LEU A 235 -19.12 13.71 6.34
CA LEU A 235 -19.47 14.25 7.64
C LEU A 235 -20.46 15.41 7.46
N ALA A 236 -21.54 15.41 8.24
CA ALA A 236 -22.49 16.51 8.25
C ALA A 236 -22.74 16.99 9.68
N THR A 237 -22.88 18.30 9.85
CA THR A 237 -23.28 18.95 11.10
C THR A 237 -24.68 19.52 10.96
N GLU A 238 -25.49 19.40 12.01
CA GLU A 238 -26.79 20.05 12.03
C GLU A 238 -26.58 21.55 12.20
N LYS A 239 -27.19 22.33 11.30
CA LYS A 239 -27.12 23.80 11.32
C LYS A 239 -28.12 24.34 12.35
N THR A 240 -27.73 24.33 13.61
CA THR A 240 -28.49 24.95 14.71
C THR A 240 -27.90 26.30 15.12
N ASP A 241 -28.75 27.27 15.45
CA ASP A 241 -28.34 28.63 15.88
C ASP A 241 -27.65 28.65 17.27
N CYS A 242 -27.59 27.51 17.96
CA CYS A 242 -26.92 27.33 19.25
C CYS A 242 -25.90 26.20 19.16
N SER A 243 -24.65 26.50 19.50
CA SER A 243 -23.45 25.64 19.56
C SER A 243 -23.19 24.77 18.32
N PRO A 244 -21.96 24.73 17.76
CA PRO A 244 -21.65 23.79 16.69
C PRO A 244 -21.84 22.34 17.20
N SER A 245 -22.78 21.61 16.58
CA SER A 245 -22.99 20.19 16.83
C SER A 245 -21.79 19.37 16.35
N SER A 246 -21.51 18.23 16.99
CA SER A 246 -20.44 17.34 16.56
C SER A 246 -20.76 16.75 15.17
N PRO A 247 -19.80 16.70 14.23
CA PRO A 247 -20.03 16.12 12.91
C PRO A 247 -20.43 14.65 13.01
N VAL A 248 -21.48 14.29 12.29
CA VAL A 248 -22.02 12.93 12.22
C VAL A 248 -21.61 12.31 10.88
N LEU A 249 -21.15 11.07 10.91
CA LEU A 249 -20.77 10.32 9.72
C LEU A 249 -21.98 9.71 9.03
N PHE A 250 -22.05 9.92 7.72
CA PHE A 250 -23.08 9.36 6.85
C PHE A 250 -22.44 8.49 5.78
N PHE A 251 -23.17 7.46 5.39
CA PHE A 251 -22.96 6.67 4.20
C PHE A 251 -24.02 7.04 3.17
N ALA A 252 -23.61 7.31 1.94
CA ALA A 252 -24.53 7.46 0.81
C ALA A 252 -24.18 6.54 -0.35
N GLU A 253 -25.22 6.03 -1.00
CA GLU A 253 -25.15 5.23 -2.21
C GLU A 253 -25.81 5.99 -3.37
N PHE A 254 -25.11 6.08 -4.50
CA PHE A 254 -25.57 6.75 -5.71
C PHE A 254 -25.67 5.75 -6.86
N ASP A 255 -26.68 5.92 -7.73
CA ASP A 255 -26.76 5.21 -9.01
C ASP A 255 -26.03 6.04 -10.06
N ASN A 256 -24.92 5.52 -10.57
CA ASN A 256 -24.09 6.23 -11.56
C ASN A 256 -24.79 6.40 -12.91
N LYS A 257 -25.93 5.73 -13.13
CA LYS A 257 -26.74 5.88 -14.35
C LYS A 257 -27.84 6.93 -14.21
N LYS A 258 -28.01 7.52 -13.03
CA LYS A 258 -28.95 8.62 -12.82
C LYS A 258 -28.31 9.97 -13.18
N ALA A 259 -29.15 10.94 -13.56
CA ALA A 259 -28.72 12.28 -13.93
C ALA A 259 -28.08 13.02 -12.74
N GLU A 260 -27.14 13.92 -13.02
CA GLU A 260 -26.54 14.80 -12.02
C GLU A 260 -27.61 15.60 -11.27
N GLY A 261 -27.54 15.59 -9.93
CA GLY A 261 -28.50 16.27 -9.05
C GLY A 261 -29.62 15.39 -8.49
N GLU A 262 -29.73 14.13 -8.92
CA GLU A 262 -30.62 13.16 -8.30
C GLU A 262 -30.15 12.78 -6.89
N PRO A 263 -31.07 12.62 -5.92
CA PRO A 263 -30.69 12.26 -4.56
C PRO A 263 -30.09 10.86 -4.51
N ALA A 264 -29.23 10.65 -3.50
CA ALA A 264 -28.69 9.33 -3.19
C ALA A 264 -29.82 8.31 -3.06
N ILE A 265 -29.62 7.10 -3.59
CA ILE A 265 -30.55 5.96 -3.43
C ILE A 265 -30.79 5.70 -1.95
N MET A 266 -29.72 5.86 -1.17
CA MET A 266 -29.71 5.69 0.26
C MET A 266 -28.75 6.69 0.87
N CYS A 267 -29.15 7.24 2.00
CA CYS A 267 -28.31 8.02 2.87
C CYS A 267 -28.67 7.66 4.32
N CYS A 268 -27.71 7.12 5.06
CA CYS A 268 -27.93 6.71 6.44
C CYS A 268 -26.77 7.12 7.33
N LYS A 269 -27.08 7.38 8.60
CA LYS A 269 -26.05 7.58 9.62
C LYS A 269 -25.33 6.26 9.83
N VAL A 270 -24.01 6.31 9.88
CA VAL A 270 -23.18 5.16 10.21
C VAL A 270 -22.36 5.46 11.45
N ASP A 271 -22.32 4.50 12.36
CA ASP A 271 -21.44 4.59 13.52
C ASP A 271 -20.02 4.22 13.09
N MET A 272 -19.05 4.97 13.60
CA MET A 272 -17.65 4.62 13.37
C MET A 272 -17.38 3.24 13.97
N PRO A 273 -16.86 2.28 13.19
CA PRO A 273 -16.62 0.94 13.68
C PRO A 273 -15.60 0.98 14.82
N LEU A 274 -15.89 0.26 15.89
CA LEU A 274 -14.94 0.08 16.98
C LEU A 274 -13.66 -0.55 16.44
N PRO A 275 -12.48 -0.25 17.03
CA PRO A 275 -11.26 -0.97 16.71
C PRO A 275 -11.54 -2.48 16.79
N PHE A 276 -11.15 -3.24 15.77
CA PHE A 276 -11.31 -4.69 15.65
C PHE A 276 -12.73 -5.23 15.35
N ALA A 277 -13.72 -4.39 15.08
CA ALA A 277 -15.02 -4.85 14.57
C ALA A 277 -14.89 -5.46 13.16
N GLU A 278 -15.65 -6.52 12.88
CA GLU A 278 -15.77 -7.05 11.52
C GLU A 278 -16.34 -5.95 10.61
N HIS A 279 -15.60 -5.62 9.55
CA HIS A 279 -16.05 -4.63 8.58
C HIS A 279 -16.97 -5.29 7.57
N VAL A 280 -18.11 -4.65 7.33
CA VAL A 280 -19.05 -5.05 6.28
C VAL A 280 -18.30 -5.00 4.94
N ARG A 281 -18.47 -6.07 4.15
CA ARG A 281 -17.80 -6.23 2.86
C ARG A 281 -18.60 -5.59 1.76
N CYS A 282 -17.92 -4.92 0.85
CA CYS A 282 -18.55 -4.37 -0.35
C CYS A 282 -17.70 -4.70 -1.57
N LEU A 283 -18.29 -5.39 -2.53
CA LEU A 283 -17.67 -5.74 -3.80
C LEU A 283 -17.16 -4.50 -4.56
N TYR A 284 -17.97 -3.45 -4.66
CA TYR A 284 -17.59 -2.22 -5.35
C TYR A 284 -16.41 -1.53 -4.66
N CYS A 285 -16.51 -1.28 -3.35
CA CYS A 285 -15.43 -0.63 -2.61
C CYS A 285 -14.17 -1.49 -2.47
N GLU A 286 -14.29 -2.83 -2.49
CA GLU A 286 -13.14 -3.74 -2.48
C GLU A 286 -12.38 -3.75 -3.80
N VAL A 287 -13.08 -3.72 -4.94
CA VAL A 287 -12.44 -3.61 -6.25
C VAL A 287 -11.78 -2.25 -6.39
N GLU A 288 -12.46 -1.20 -5.93
CA GLU A 288 -11.88 0.14 -5.89
C GLU A 288 -10.75 0.23 -4.85
N GLY A 289 -10.73 -0.56 -3.78
CA GLY A 289 -9.79 -0.38 -2.68
C GLY A 289 -10.11 0.83 -1.79
N ALA A 290 -11.35 1.31 -1.86
CA ALA A 290 -11.89 2.40 -1.05
C ALA A 290 -12.24 1.90 0.36
N LYS A 291 -11.90 2.70 1.39
CA LYS A 291 -12.22 2.41 2.79
C LYS A 291 -13.44 3.18 3.25
N ILE A 292 -14.57 2.77 2.71
CA ILE A 292 -15.90 3.28 3.03
C ILE A 292 -16.42 2.55 4.28
N VAL A 293 -17.04 3.29 5.20
CA VAL A 293 -17.73 2.68 6.34
C VAL A 293 -19.17 2.42 5.90
N HIS A 294 -19.47 1.16 5.66
CA HIS A 294 -20.81 0.70 5.29
C HIS A 294 -21.69 0.51 6.52
N PRO A 295 -23.01 0.74 6.39
CA PRO A 295 -23.96 0.42 7.44
C PRO A 295 -24.02 -1.09 7.70
N ALA A 296 -24.02 -1.48 8.98
CA ALA A 296 -24.02 -2.89 9.39
C ALA A 296 -25.38 -3.58 9.29
N LEU A 297 -26.47 -2.80 9.30
CA LEU A 297 -27.84 -3.32 9.34
C LEU A 297 -28.66 -2.96 8.09
N GLU A 298 -28.19 -1.99 7.29
CA GLU A 298 -28.88 -1.55 6.09
C GLU A 298 -28.38 -2.32 4.87
N LYS A 299 -29.30 -2.61 3.95
CA LYS A 299 -28.98 -3.29 2.69
C LYS A 299 -28.53 -2.28 1.64
N PHE A 300 -27.29 -2.43 1.18
CA PHE A 300 -26.72 -1.65 0.08
C PHE A 300 -26.21 -2.59 -1.03
N HIS A 301 -26.02 -2.04 -2.22
CA HIS A 301 -25.55 -2.81 -3.37
C HIS A 301 -24.06 -3.11 -3.26
N GLY A 302 -23.63 -4.31 -3.65
CA GLY A 302 -22.25 -4.78 -3.50
C GLY A 302 -21.95 -5.45 -2.16
N GLY A 303 -22.86 -5.35 -1.18
CA GLY A 303 -22.78 -6.07 0.10
C GLY A 303 -23.31 -7.51 0.04
N ASP A 304 -23.53 -8.10 1.22
CA ASP A 304 -24.13 -9.41 1.53
C ASP A 304 -24.47 -10.32 0.33
N LYS A 305 -25.55 -10.01 -0.40
CA LYS A 305 -26.10 -10.87 -1.45
C LYS A 305 -25.23 -10.94 -2.70
N GLU A 306 -24.80 -9.80 -3.24
CA GLU A 306 -23.91 -9.77 -4.43
C GLU A 306 -22.54 -10.34 -4.07
N PHE A 307 -22.08 -10.09 -2.84
CA PHE A 307 -20.85 -10.66 -2.33
C PHE A 307 -20.93 -12.20 -2.23
N GLU A 308 -22.03 -12.76 -1.70
CA GLU A 308 -22.29 -14.21 -1.70
C GLU A 308 -22.37 -14.81 -3.11
N GLU A 309 -22.95 -14.08 -4.07
CA GLU A 309 -23.04 -14.52 -5.46
C GLU A 309 -21.66 -14.66 -6.12
N VAL A 310 -20.71 -13.78 -5.79
CA VAL A 310 -19.30 -13.93 -6.18
C VAL A 310 -18.67 -15.18 -5.57
N ILE A 311 -18.88 -15.44 -4.27
CA ILE A 311 -18.35 -16.65 -3.60
C ILE A 311 -18.90 -17.93 -4.25
N ARG A 312 -20.18 -17.92 -4.63
CA ARG A 312 -20.85 -19.05 -5.28
C ARG A 312 -20.55 -19.15 -6.79
N GLY A 313 -19.73 -18.26 -7.35
CA GLY A 313 -19.36 -18.24 -8.78
C GLY A 313 -20.52 -17.87 -9.71
N LYS A 314 -21.55 -17.20 -9.19
CA LYS A 314 -22.77 -16.82 -9.92
C LYS A 314 -22.75 -15.36 -10.41
N HIS A 315 -21.71 -14.61 -10.08
CA HIS A 315 -21.53 -13.21 -10.44
C HIS A 315 -20.48 -13.05 -11.55
N SER A 316 -20.58 -12.00 -12.37
CA SER A 316 -19.66 -11.72 -13.49
C SER A 316 -18.25 -11.32 -13.02
N LEU A 317 -18.15 -10.76 -11.81
CA LEU A 317 -16.91 -10.54 -11.08
C LEU A 317 -16.51 -11.81 -10.33
N THR A 318 -15.29 -12.29 -10.55
CA THR A 318 -14.69 -13.42 -9.82
C THR A 318 -13.54 -12.93 -8.96
N ASN A 319 -13.15 -13.66 -7.91
CA ASN A 319 -11.95 -13.32 -7.12
C ASN A 319 -10.70 -13.15 -8.01
N SER A 320 -10.51 -14.05 -8.99
CA SER A 320 -9.42 -13.94 -9.97
C SER A 320 -9.51 -12.68 -10.82
N ARG A 321 -10.72 -12.25 -11.22
CA ARG A 321 -10.93 -11.02 -11.98
C ARG A 321 -10.72 -9.78 -11.11
N ILE A 322 -11.17 -9.77 -9.86
CA ILE A 322 -10.88 -8.69 -8.90
C ILE A 322 -9.38 -8.54 -8.68
N ILE A 323 -8.66 -9.66 -8.58
CA ILE A 323 -7.19 -9.69 -8.51
C ILE A 323 -6.58 -9.19 -9.83
N CYS A 324 -7.04 -9.65 -11.00
CA CYS A 324 -6.54 -9.20 -12.30
C CYS A 324 -6.86 -7.73 -12.63
N LEU A 325 -7.98 -7.18 -12.15
CA LEU A 325 -8.30 -5.76 -12.30
C LEU A 325 -7.37 -4.90 -11.44
N ASN A 326 -7.05 -5.38 -10.24
CA ASN A 326 -5.95 -4.81 -9.46
C ASN A 326 -4.61 -4.95 -10.19
N GLU A 327 -4.31 -6.08 -10.84
CA GLU A 327 -3.09 -6.26 -11.67
C GLU A 327 -3.06 -5.33 -12.89
N TYR A 328 -4.20 -5.07 -13.54
CA TYR A 328 -4.32 -4.18 -14.71
C TYR A 328 -4.18 -2.70 -14.30
N ALA A 329 -4.79 -2.30 -13.18
CA ALA A 329 -4.54 -1.01 -12.56
C ALA A 329 -3.06 -0.84 -12.21
N VAL A 330 -2.41 -1.90 -11.69
CA VAL A 330 -0.97 -1.94 -11.40
C VAL A 330 -0.09 -1.84 -12.67
N GLN A 331 -0.52 -2.41 -13.80
CA GLN A 331 0.17 -2.38 -15.11
C GLN A 331 0.17 -1.00 -15.80
N ARG A 332 -0.88 -0.19 -15.62
CA ARG A 332 -1.03 1.13 -16.26
C ARG A 332 -0.40 2.31 -15.51
N LEU A 333 0.34 2.06 -14.44
CA LEU A 333 0.93 3.09 -13.56
C LEU A 333 2.35 3.56 -13.95
N TYR A 334 2.74 3.37 -15.21
CA TYR A 334 3.80 4.21 -15.79
C TYR A 334 3.18 5.53 -16.20
N ALA A 335 3.10 6.46 -15.23
CA ALA A 335 2.62 7.84 -15.34
C ALA A 335 1.17 8.00 -15.85
N HIS A 336 0.25 8.43 -14.99
CA HIS A 336 -1.03 8.96 -15.45
C HIS A 336 -1.49 10.15 -14.61
N ASP A 337 -2.11 11.12 -15.29
CA ASP A 337 -2.56 12.44 -14.81
C ASP A 337 -3.66 12.44 -13.73
N GLU A 338 -4.06 11.28 -13.19
CA GLU A 338 -5.03 11.14 -12.10
C GLU A 338 -4.34 11.09 -10.70
N ASP A 339 -3.01 11.17 -10.65
CA ASP A 339 -2.24 11.26 -9.39
C ASP A 339 -2.20 12.70 -8.80
N PHE A 340 -3.04 13.62 -9.30
CA PHE A 340 -3.26 14.95 -8.74
C PHE A 340 -4.67 15.09 -8.15
N MET A 341 -4.86 16.15 -7.35
CA MET A 341 -6.10 16.68 -6.73
C MET A 341 -6.20 16.33 -5.23
N TYR A 342 -5.99 17.27 -4.29
CA TYR A 342 -6.36 18.68 -4.28
C TYR A 342 -5.18 19.56 -3.83
N VAL A 343 -4.92 20.64 -4.57
CA VAL A 343 -4.21 21.80 -4.04
C VAL A 343 -5.30 22.74 -3.54
N ASP A 344 -5.36 22.99 -2.23
CA ASP A 344 -6.15 24.13 -1.74
C ASP A 344 -5.32 25.39 -2.02
N VAL A 345 -5.54 26.00 -3.18
CA VAL A 345 -4.94 27.28 -3.52
C VAL A 345 -5.77 28.36 -2.83
N ALA A 346 -5.39 28.69 -1.60
CA ALA A 346 -5.77 29.94 -0.97
C ALA A 346 -4.91 31.10 -1.49
#